data_AF-C5D6X4-F1
#
_entry.id   AF-C5D6X4-F1
#
_cell.length_a   1.000
_cell.length_b   1.000
_cell.length_c   1.000
_cell.angle_alpha   90.00
_cell.angle_beta   90.00
_cell.angle_gamma   90.00
#
_symmetry.space_group_name_H-M   'P 1'
#
loop_
_entity.id
_entity.type
_entity.pdbx_description
1 polymer ?
#
loop_
_entity_poly.entity_id
_entity_poly.type
_entity_poly.pdbx_seq_one_letter_code
_entity_poly.pdbx_strand_id
1 'polypeptide(L)'
;MRNQGIHKALEKVDWRKRAYFMRKFQIRTPKNAHILAMSDEEFLKWADRRTMTVFHNWEQTDEYFELYMLYMKGKMQRDLETVYDVVSEKAKQGDEKAVKLFLQMHKDMTQLQKAMNRTQTKQEEVQEEEDDLVL
;
A
#
# COMPACT_ATOMS: atom_id res chain seq x y z
N MET A 1 -7.97 -12.21 -5.13
CA MET A 1 -6.57 -11.72 -5.07
C MET A 1 -6.14 -11.53 -3.61
N ARG A 2 -5.13 -12.25 -3.12
CA ARG A 2 -4.62 -12.05 -1.74
C ARG A 2 -3.99 -10.66 -1.67
N ASN A 3 -4.48 -9.83 -0.75
CA ASN A 3 -3.96 -8.49 -0.52
C ASN A 3 -2.50 -8.61 0.00
N GLN A 4 -1.52 -8.56 -0.90
CA GLN A 4 -0.10 -8.59 -0.54
C GLN A 4 0.29 -7.19 -0.07
N GLY A 5 -0.03 -6.86 1.18
CA GLY A 5 0.34 -5.57 1.77
C GLY A 5 1.86 -5.39 1.84
N ILE A 6 2.30 -4.15 2.08
CA ILE A 6 3.74 -3.78 2.12
C ILE A 6 4.58 -4.70 3.02
N HIS A 7 4.02 -5.18 4.14
CA HIS A 7 4.70 -6.12 5.04
C HIS A 7 5.08 -7.43 4.36
N LYS A 8 4.19 -8.02 3.56
CA LYS A 8 4.43 -9.28 2.85
C LYS A 8 5.40 -9.11 1.70
N ALA A 9 5.35 -7.97 1.01
CA ALA A 9 6.32 -7.68 -0.05
C ALA A 9 7.74 -7.55 0.51
N LEU A 10 7.88 -6.88 1.65
CA LEU A 10 9.16 -6.70 2.33
C LEU A 10 9.78 -8.00 2.86
N GLU A 11 9.02 -9.06 3.09
CA GLU A 11 9.56 -10.38 3.52
C GLU A 11 10.50 -11.01 2.48
N LYS A 12 10.34 -10.65 1.20
CA LYS A 12 11.15 -11.19 0.09
C LYS A 12 12.48 -10.46 -0.11
N VAL A 13 12.65 -9.33 0.57
CA VAL A 13 13.79 -8.41 0.40
C VAL A 13 14.85 -8.77 1.44
N ASP A 14 16.14 -8.57 1.11
CA ASP A 14 17.23 -8.66 2.08
C ASP A 14 16.90 -7.89 3.36
N TRP A 15 17.22 -8.48 4.52
CA TRP A 15 16.75 -7.97 5.80
C TRP A 15 17.25 -6.56 6.11
N ARG A 16 18.44 -6.17 5.62
CA ARG A 16 19.00 -4.82 5.83
C ARG A 16 18.27 -3.80 4.98
N LYS A 17 18.03 -4.12 3.71
CA LYS A 17 17.21 -3.30 2.79
C LYS A 17 15.77 -3.15 3.33
N ARG A 18 15.17 -4.23 3.82
CA ARG A 18 13.87 -4.20 4.51
C ARG A 18 13.89 -3.26 5.72
N ALA A 19 14.88 -3.41 6.60
CA ALA A 19 14.98 -2.57 7.80
C ALA A 19 15.19 -1.09 7.44
N TYR A 20 16.01 -0.81 6.42
CA TYR A 20 16.20 0.52 5.86
C TYR A 20 14.88 1.12 5.35
N PHE A 21 14.14 0.37 4.52
CA PHE A 21 12.85 0.81 3.98
C PHE A 21 11.83 1.08 5.10
N MET A 22 11.73 0.18 6.08
CA MET A 22 10.84 0.36 7.23
C MET A 22 11.20 1.58 8.06
N ARG A 23 12.50 1.85 8.27
CA ARG A 23 13.00 3.04 8.95
C ARG A 23 12.69 4.31 8.17
N LYS A 24 13.00 4.35 6.86
CA LYS A 24 12.77 5.51 5.99
C LYS A 24 11.31 5.94 5.95
N PHE A 25 10.39 4.97 5.89
CA PHE A 25 8.94 5.23 5.80
C PHE A 25 8.19 5.06 7.13
N GLN A 26 8.92 4.88 8.24
CA GLN A 26 8.36 4.73 9.59
C GLN A 26 7.28 3.64 9.70
N ILE A 27 7.50 2.51 9.01
CA ILE A 27 6.59 1.38 9.01
C ILE A 27 6.78 0.58 10.31
N ARG A 28 5.84 0.75 11.24
CA ARG A 28 5.88 0.11 12.56
C ARG A 28 5.45 -1.35 12.51
N THR A 29 6.18 -2.17 13.26
CA THR A 29 5.82 -3.54 13.64
C THR A 29 6.20 -3.74 15.11
N PRO A 30 5.64 -4.74 15.81
CA PRO A 30 6.00 -5.01 17.20
C PRO A 30 7.51 -5.26 17.42
N LYS A 31 8.22 -5.72 16.39
CA LYS A 31 9.62 -6.17 16.50
C LYS A 31 10.65 -5.10 16.10
N ASN A 32 10.25 -3.99 15.49
CA ASN A 32 11.17 -3.05 14.84
C ASN A 32 11.23 -1.66 15.48
N ALA A 33 10.60 -1.44 16.63
CA ALA A 33 10.60 -0.13 17.31
C ALA A 33 12.02 0.43 17.52
N HIS A 34 12.99 -0.45 17.85
CA HIS A 34 14.39 -0.09 18.06
C HIS A 34 15.04 0.51 16.80
N ILE A 35 14.82 -0.05 15.60
CA ILE A 35 15.44 0.47 14.37
C ILE A 35 14.84 1.80 13.90
N LEU A 36 13.57 2.07 14.23
CA LEU A 36 12.89 3.28 13.77
C LEU A 36 13.41 4.55 14.47
N ALA A 37 13.98 4.38 15.66
CA ALA A 37 14.53 5.46 16.48
C ALA A 37 16.05 5.67 16.30
N MET A 38 16.73 4.75 15.60
CA MET A 38 18.17 4.85 15.38
C MET A 38 18.54 6.06 14.53
N SER A 39 19.64 6.72 14.85
CA SER A 39 20.36 7.61 13.94
C SER A 39 20.90 6.85 12.74
N ASP A 40 21.38 7.56 11.71
CA ASP A 40 22.00 6.92 10.55
C ASP A 40 23.26 6.14 10.93
N GLU A 41 24.07 6.66 11.86
CA GLU A 41 25.29 6.00 12.35
C GLU A 41 24.97 4.72 13.13
N GLU A 42 23.97 4.78 14.03
CA GLU A 42 23.52 3.63 14.80
C GLU A 42 22.94 2.54 13.89
N PHE A 43 22.14 2.94 12.91
CA PHE A 43 21.56 2.03 11.94
C PHE A 43 22.64 1.35 11.10
N LEU A 44 23.64 2.10 10.62
CA LEU A 44 24.77 1.54 9.86
C LEU A 44 25.57 0.54 10.69
N LYS A 45 25.85 0.86 11.96
CA LYS A 45 26.52 -0.06 12.88
C LYS A 45 25.70 -1.33 13.11
N TRP A 46 24.41 -1.22 13.35
CA TRP A 46 23.50 -2.36 13.53
C TRP A 46 23.35 -3.21 12.27
N ALA A 47 23.30 -2.57 11.10
CA ALA A 47 23.21 -3.23 9.80
C ALA A 47 24.58 -3.75 9.32
N ASP A 48 25.66 -3.60 10.08
CA ASP A 48 27.02 -3.98 9.68
C ASP A 48 27.40 -3.39 8.30
N ARG A 49 27.25 -2.06 8.20
CA ARG A 49 27.57 -1.27 7.00
C ARG A 49 28.40 -0.05 7.38
N ARG A 50 29.32 0.33 6.50
CA ARG A 50 30.18 1.51 6.68
C ARG A 50 29.51 2.80 6.18
N THR A 51 28.69 2.71 5.14
CA THR A 51 28.07 3.87 4.49
C THR A 51 26.65 3.56 4.03
N MET A 52 25.84 4.61 3.84
CA MET A 52 24.49 4.50 3.27
C MET A 52 24.47 4.21 1.77
N THR A 53 25.62 4.24 1.10
CA THR A 53 25.73 4.11 -0.37
C THR A 53 25.01 2.88 -0.91
N VAL A 54 25.10 1.74 -0.21
CA VAL A 54 24.42 0.51 -0.63
C VAL A 54 22.90 0.65 -0.65
N PHE A 55 22.33 1.41 0.29
CA PHE A 55 20.90 1.65 0.37
C PHE A 55 20.47 2.70 -0.67
N HIS A 56 21.22 3.80 -0.80
CA HIS A 56 20.93 4.81 -1.82
C HIS A 56 21.00 4.26 -3.25
N ASN A 57 21.99 3.41 -3.54
CA ASN A 57 22.07 2.71 -4.83
C ASN A 57 20.88 1.76 -5.02
N TRP A 58 20.43 1.10 -3.95
CA TRP A 58 19.25 0.26 -4.01
C TRP A 58 17.99 1.05 -4.33
N GLU A 59 17.87 2.31 -3.91
CA GLU A 59 16.70 3.16 -4.25
C GLU A 59 16.52 3.40 -5.74
N GLN A 60 17.59 3.21 -6.52
CA GLN A 60 17.59 3.37 -7.98
C GLN A 60 17.22 2.08 -8.73
N THR A 61 16.83 1.02 -8.01
CA THR A 61 16.49 -0.28 -8.61
C THR A 61 14.99 -0.47 -8.73
N ASP A 62 14.58 -1.31 -9.69
CA ASP A 62 13.16 -1.68 -9.87
C ASP A 62 12.59 -2.36 -8.61
N GLU A 63 13.38 -3.19 -7.92
CA GLU A 63 12.99 -3.82 -6.65
C GLU A 63 12.53 -2.77 -5.61
N TYR A 64 13.26 -1.66 -5.48
CA TYR A 64 12.86 -0.59 -4.58
C TYR A 64 11.64 0.17 -5.09
N PHE A 65 11.59 0.46 -6.39
CA PHE A 65 10.48 1.18 -7.00
C PHE A 65 9.15 0.45 -6.81
N GLU A 66 9.13 -0.87 -7.00
CA GLU A 66 7.94 -1.70 -6.77
C GLU A 66 7.43 -1.63 -5.33
N LEU A 67 8.34 -1.70 -4.35
CA LEU A 67 8.01 -1.56 -2.92
C LEU A 67 7.49 -0.17 -2.60
N TYR A 68 8.12 0.86 -3.16
CA TYR A 68 7.69 2.25 -2.99
C TYR A 68 6.29 2.47 -3.55
N MET A 69 6.00 1.97 -4.75
CA MET A 69 4.67 2.07 -5.36
C MET A 69 3.60 1.36 -4.52
N LEU A 70 3.91 0.18 -3.97
CA LEU A 70 3.00 -0.53 -3.08
C LEU A 70 2.75 0.25 -1.78
N TYR A 71 3.80 0.82 -1.18
CA TYR A 71 3.68 1.68 0.01
C TYR A 71 2.81 2.91 -0.28
N MET A 72 3.08 3.60 -1.39
CA MET A 72 2.35 4.80 -1.81
C MET A 72 0.89 4.50 -2.08
N LYS A 73 0.56 3.37 -2.71
CA LYS A 73 -0.82 2.92 -2.88
C LYS A 73 -1.55 2.80 -1.54
N GLY A 74 -0.92 2.16 -0.56
CA GLY A 74 -1.50 2.03 0.79
C GLY A 74 -1.64 3.37 1.52
N LYS A 75 -0.70 4.30 1.31
CA LYS A 75 -0.79 5.67 1.84
C LYS A 75 -1.94 6.45 1.21
N MET A 76 -2.03 6.44 -0.12
CA MET A 76 -3.12 7.08 -0.87
C MET A 76 -4.49 6.57 -0.45
N GLN A 77 -4.63 5.28 -0.12
CA GLN A 77 -5.90 4.74 0.39
C GLN A 77 -6.33 5.38 1.72
N ARG A 78 -5.39 5.58 2.65
CA ARG A 78 -5.67 6.27 3.93
C ARG A 78 -5.93 7.76 3.74
N ASP A 79 -5.16 8.39 2.86
CA ASP A 79 -5.35 9.81 2.54
C ASP A 79 -6.73 10.02 1.89
N LEU A 80 -7.19 9.09 1.04
CA LEU A 80 -8.50 9.13 0.41
C LEU A 80 -9.64 9.04 1.44
N GLU A 81 -9.50 8.20 2.47
CA GLU A 81 -10.44 8.13 3.60
C GLU A 81 -10.51 9.48 4.33
N THR A 82 -9.35 10.07 4.63
CA THR A 82 -9.29 11.39 5.28
C THR A 82 -9.93 12.50 4.42
N VAL A 83 -9.68 12.47 3.11
CA VAL A 83 -10.30 13.41 2.16
C VAL A 83 -11.82 13.22 2.11
N TYR A 84 -12.28 11.98 2.09
CA TYR A 84 -13.71 11.67 2.12
C TYR A 84 -14.38 12.27 3.37
N ASP A 85 -13.78 12.09 4.55
CA ASP A 85 -14.31 12.64 5.80
C ASP A 85 -14.41 14.17 5.76
N VAL A 86 -13.34 14.84 5.33
CA VAL A 86 -13.33 16.31 5.20
C VAL A 86 -14.37 16.82 4.20
N VAL A 87 -14.49 16.15 3.05
CA VAL A 87 -15.46 16.54 2.01
C VAL A 87 -16.89 16.29 2.47
N SER A 88 -17.14 15.17 3.15
CA SER A 88 -18.45 14.83 3.73
C SER A 88 -18.90 15.88 4.76
N GLU A 89 -18.04 16.26 5.69
CA GLU A 89 -18.37 17.27 6.71
C GLU A 89 -18.66 18.64 6.09
N LYS A 90 -17.85 19.09 5.13
CA LYS A 90 -18.12 20.36 4.42
C LYS A 90 -19.41 20.30 3.61
N ALA A 91 -19.71 19.17 2.97
CA ALA A 91 -20.95 18.99 2.23
C ALA A 91 -22.18 19.08 3.14
N LYS A 92 -22.14 18.46 4.33
CA LYS A 92 -23.22 18.56 5.34
C LYS A 92 -23.43 19.98 5.86
N GLN A 93 -22.37 20.80 5.87
CA GLN A 93 -22.43 22.21 6.25
C GLN A 93 -22.96 23.13 5.12
N GLY A 94 -23.25 22.57 3.93
CA GLY A 94 -23.81 23.31 2.80
C GLY A 94 -22.77 23.95 1.88
N ASP A 95 -21.49 23.56 1.97
CA ASP A 95 -20.49 23.99 0.98
C ASP A 95 -20.79 23.34 -0.39
N GLU A 96 -21.25 24.14 -1.34
CA GLU A 96 -21.71 23.68 -2.65
C GLU A 96 -20.63 22.90 -3.44
N LYS A 97 -19.35 23.30 -3.32
CA LYS A 97 -18.24 22.62 -4.00
C LYS A 97 -18.00 21.24 -3.38
N ALA A 98 -18.05 21.16 -2.05
CA ALA A 98 -17.90 19.91 -1.32
C ALA A 98 -19.09 18.97 -1.59
N VAL A 99 -20.32 19.47 -1.67
CA VAL A 99 -21.51 18.67 -2.03
C VAL A 99 -21.32 18.05 -3.42
N LYS A 100 -20.90 18.83 -4.42
CA LYS A 100 -20.66 18.33 -5.77
C LYS A 100 -19.56 17.27 -5.79
N LEU A 101 -18.46 17.51 -5.09
CA LEU A 101 -17.34 16.56 -5.00
C LEU A 101 -17.76 15.27 -4.28
N PHE A 102 -18.52 15.37 -3.20
CA PHE A 102 -19.04 14.24 -2.43
C PHE A 102 -19.92 13.33 -3.31
N LEU A 103 -20.87 13.90 -4.05
CA LEU A 103 -21.72 13.15 -4.98
C LEU A 103 -20.93 12.47 -6.09
N GLN A 104 -19.88 13.12 -6.60
CA GLN A 104 -18.99 12.55 -7.59
C GLN A 104 -18.22 11.34 -7.01
N MET A 105 -17.62 11.49 -5.82
CA MET A 105 -16.93 10.40 -5.13
C MET A 105 -17.85 9.20 -4.88
N HIS A 106 -19.09 9.44 -4.46
CA HIS A 106 -20.10 8.39 -4.26
C HIS A 106 -20.41 7.64 -5.57
N LYS A 107 -20.55 8.37 -6.69
CA LYS A 107 -20.78 7.79 -8.01
C LYS A 107 -19.61 6.90 -8.45
N ASP A 108 -18.38 7.40 -8.31
CA ASP A 108 -17.17 6.68 -8.69
C ASP A 108 -17.00 5.39 -7.86
N MET A 109 -17.30 5.45 -6.56
CA MET A 109 -17.25 4.27 -5.69
C MET A 109 -18.31 3.22 -6.04
N THR A 110 -19.51 3.66 -6.41
CA THR A 110 -20.58 2.77 -6.90
C THR A 110 -20.17 2.09 -8.22
N GLN A 111 -19.48 2.81 -9.12
CA GLN A 111 -18.96 2.24 -10.36
C GLN A 111 -17.85 1.22 -10.11
N LEU A 112 -16.95 1.51 -9.17
CA LEU A 112 -15.89 0.60 -8.75
C LEU A 112 -16.48 -0.70 -8.19
N GLN A 113 -17.48 -0.62 -7.31
CA GLN A 113 -18.18 -1.80 -6.77
C GLN A 113 -18.80 -2.66 -7.88
N LYS A 114 -19.47 -2.04 -8.86
CA LYS A 114 -20.03 -2.76 -10.01
C LYS A 114 -18.95 -3.46 -10.85
N ALA A 115 -17.80 -2.82 -11.07
CA ALA A 115 -16.69 -3.40 -11.81
C ALA A 115 -16.07 -4.59 -11.05
N MET A 116 -15.91 -4.48 -9.72
CA MET A 116 -15.42 -5.58 -8.89
C MET A 116 -16.36 -6.77 -8.90
N ASN A 117 -17.66 -6.55 -8.72
CA ASN A 117 -18.66 -7.62 -8.75
C ASN A 117 -18.65 -8.36 -10.09
N ARG A 118 -18.59 -7.63 -11.22
CA ARG A 118 -18.48 -8.24 -12.57
C ARG A 118 -17.20 -9.05 -12.76
N THR A 119 -16.10 -8.64 -12.12
CA THR A 119 -14.83 -9.36 -12.19
C THR A 119 -14.85 -10.62 -11.32
N GLN A 120 -15.61 -10.61 -10.22
CA GLN A 120 -15.85 -11.81 -9.38
C GLN A 120 -16.76 -12.81 -10.10
N THR A 121 -17.86 -12.37 -10.70
CA THR A 121 -18.76 -13.26 -11.47
C THR A 121 -18.02 -13.96 -12.62
N LYS A 122 -17.13 -13.23 -13.33
CA LYS A 122 -16.28 -13.82 -14.39
C LYS A 122 -15.21 -14.78 -13.88
N GLN A 123 -14.83 -14.71 -12.60
CA GLN A 123 -13.87 -15.65 -12.01
C GLN A 123 -14.57 -16.90 -11.47
N GLU A 124 -15.83 -16.80 -11.05
CA GLU A 124 -16.67 -17.93 -10.65
C GLU A 124 -17.09 -18.76 -11.88
N GLU A 125 -17.44 -18.12 -13.01
CA GLU A 125 -17.78 -18.84 -14.25
C GLU A 125 -16.63 -19.66 -14.86
N VAL A 126 -15.37 -19.31 -14.60
CA VAL A 126 -14.20 -20.06 -15.13
C VAL A 126 -13.77 -21.19 -14.17
N GLN A 127 -14.26 -21.20 -12.93
CA GLN A 127 -13.93 -22.24 -11.94
C GLN A 127 -14.91 -23.42 -11.94
N GLU A 128 -16.09 -23.28 -12.54
CA GLU A 128 -17.09 -24.37 -12.63
C GLU A 128 -16.95 -25.25 -13.90
N GLU A 129 -16.09 -24.89 -14.87
CA GLU A 129 -15.93 -25.68 -16.11
C GLU A 129 -14.78 -26.72 -16.09
N GLU A 130 -13.96 -26.81 -15.02
CA GLU A 130 -12.83 -27.77 -14.96
C GLU A 130 -13.12 -29.09 -14.21
N ASP A 131 -14.27 -29.26 -13.55
CA ASP A 131 -14.54 -30.44 -12.72
C ASP A 131 -15.60 -31.40 -13.28
N ASP A 132 -16.02 -31.22 -14.54
CA ASP A 132 -17.02 -32.10 -15.17
C ASP A 132 -16.61 -32.52 -16.60
N LEU A 133 -15.43 -33.16 -16.73
CA LEU A 133 -15.14 -33.97 -17.92
C LEU A 133 -14.17 -35.15 -17.65
N VAL A 134 -14.79 -36.30 -17.35
CA VAL A 134 -14.58 -37.64 -17.95
C VAL A 134 -13.65 -38.66 -17.24
N LEU A 135 -14.35 -39.68 -16.72
CA LEU A 135 -14.19 -41.16 -16.79
C LEU A 135 -12.87 -41.84 -16.39
#